data_AF-A0AA38VGI9-F1
#
_entry.id   AF-A0AA38VGI9-F1
#
_cell.length_a   1.000
_cell.length_b   1.000
_cell.length_c   1.000
_cell.angle_alpha   90.00
_cell.angle_beta   90.00
_cell.angle_gamma   90.00
#
_symmetry.space_group_name_H-M   'P 1'
#
loop_
_entity.id
_entity.type
_entity.pdbx_description
1 polymer ?
#
loop_
_entity_poly.entity_id
_entity_poly.type
_entity_poly.pdbx_seq_one_letter_code
_entity_poly.pdbx_strand_id
1 'polypeptide(L)' 'ARIKKNTTTQQIKFKVRCQRHLYTLVLKDSDKAEKLKQSLPPSLQIKEVPKKNKANKASS' A
#
# COMPACT_ATOMS: atom_id res chain seq x y z
N ALA A 1 -3.96 -5.66 -3.98
CA ALA A 1 -3.71 -4.68 -2.89
C ALA A 1 -2.67 -3.63 -3.32
N ARG A 2 -2.67 -2.45 -2.70
CA ARG A 2 -1.64 -1.42 -2.91
C ARG A 2 -0.92 -1.15 -1.59
N ILE A 3 0.39 -1.27 -1.56
CA ILE A 3 1.19 -0.98 -0.35
C ILE A 3 1.95 0.32 -0.58
N LYS A 4 1.76 1.30 0.30
CA LYS A 4 2.47 2.59 0.25
C LYS A 4 3.34 2.73 1.50
N LYS A 5 4.66 2.73 1.32
CA LYS A 5 5.63 3.06 2.38
C LYS A 5 5.84 4.58 2.39
N ASN A 6 5.66 5.20 3.54
CA ASN A 6 5.94 6.62 3.75
C ASN A 6 7.15 6.76 4.67
N THR A 7 8.32 6.94 4.06
CA THR A 7 9.61 7.06 4.75
C THR A 7 9.66 8.28 5.67
N THR A 8 8.96 9.37 5.33
CA THR A 8 8.94 10.61 6.14
C THR A 8 8.23 10.43 7.48
N THR A 9 7.17 9.64 7.51
CA THR A 9 6.38 9.41 8.73
C THR A 9 6.61 8.02 9.32
N GLN A 10 7.53 7.22 8.73
CA GLN A 10 7.71 5.79 9.00
C GLN A 10 6.39 5.01 9.04
N GLN A 11 5.44 5.37 8.17
CA GLN A 11 4.13 4.71 8.11
C GLN A 11 4.00 3.87 6.84
N ILE A 12 3.48 2.67 6.98
CA ILE A 12 3.16 1.78 5.88
C ILE A 12 1.64 1.67 5.79
N LYS A 13 1.10 1.96 4.61
CA LYS A 13 -0.35 1.94 4.36
C LYS A 13 -0.70 0.80 3.41
N PHE A 14 -1.47 -0.16 3.89
CA PHE A 14 -2.04 -1.24 3.10
C PHE A 14 -3.41 -0.83 2.62
N LYS A 15 -3.53 -0.58 1.32
CA LYS A 15 -4.78 -0.22 0.66
C LYS A 15 -5.35 -1.44 -0.05
N VAL A 16 -6.35 -2.07 0.55
CA VAL A 16 -7.02 -3.27 0.02
C VAL A 16 -8.31 -2.84 -0.65
N ARG A 17 -8.41 -3.11 -1.95
CA ARG A 17 -9.64 -2.85 -2.70
C ARG A 17 -10.54 -4.08 -2.56
N CYS A 18 -11.73 -3.87 -2.03
CA CYS A 18 -12.81 -4.84 -2.01
C CYS A 18 -13.88 -4.41 -3.03
N GLN A 19 -15.05 -5.06 -3.01
CA GLN A 19 -16.14 -4.84 -3.97
C GLN A 19 -16.53 -3.35 -4.09
N ARG A 20 -16.81 -2.69 -2.96
CA ARG A 20 -17.30 -1.30 -2.94
C ARG A 20 -16.29 -0.31 -2.37
N HIS A 21 -15.55 -0.71 -1.34
CA HIS A 21 -14.70 0.19 -0.57
C HIS A 21 -13.21 -0.13 -0.71
N LEU A 22 -12.41 0.89 -0.47
CA LEU A 22 -10.96 0.79 -0.34
C LEU A 22 -10.60 0.88 1.13
N TYR A 23 -10.27 -0.24 1.74
CA TYR A 23 -9.83 -0.29 3.13
C TYR A 23 -8.37 0.12 3.21
N THR A 24 -8.04 0.98 4.17
CA THR A 24 -6.66 1.42 4.40
C THR A 24 -6.27 1.07 5.83
N LEU A 25 -5.34 0.13 5.99
CA LEU A 25 -4.67 -0.15 7.26
C LEU A 25 -3.36 0.63 7.31
N VAL A 26 -3.12 1.35 8.41
CA VAL A 26 -1.88 2.13 8.62
C VAL A 26 -1.09 1.50 9.76
N LEU A 27 0.15 1.11 9.48
CA LEU A 27 1.10 0.54 10.42
C LEU A 27 2.32 1.45 10.54
N LYS A 28 2.89 1.57 11.74
CA LYS A 28 4.14 2.30 11.99
C LYS A 28 5.37 1.38 12.08
N ASP A 29 5.13 0.10 12.29
CA ASP A 29 6.13 -0.93 12.51
C ASP A 29 6.44 -1.63 11.17
N SER A 30 7.70 -1.53 10.72
CA SER A 30 8.16 -2.11 9.46
C SER A 30 8.17 -3.64 9.48
N ASP A 31 8.52 -4.24 10.60
CA ASP A 31 8.71 -5.68 10.71
C ASP A 31 7.36 -6.39 10.71
N LYS A 32 6.38 -5.83 11.43
CA LYS A 32 5.00 -6.31 11.38
C LYS A 32 4.41 -6.12 9.99
N ALA A 33 4.74 -5.04 9.29
CA ALA A 33 4.26 -4.80 7.94
C ALA A 33 4.81 -5.81 6.92
N GLU A 34 6.10 -6.17 6.99
CA GLU A 34 6.68 -7.20 6.11
C GLU A 34 6.06 -8.58 6.36
N LYS A 35 5.85 -8.96 7.63
CA LYS A 35 5.11 -10.19 7.98
C LYS A 35 3.69 -10.17 7.41
N LEU A 36 2.99 -9.06 7.57
CA LEU A 36 1.62 -8.91 7.08
C LEU A 36 1.56 -8.94 5.55
N LYS A 37 2.57 -8.40 4.85
CA LYS A 37 2.72 -8.51 3.40
C LYS A 37 2.90 -9.96 2.96
N GLN A 38 3.67 -10.76 3.71
CA GLN A 38 3.87 -12.20 3.43
C GLN A 38 2.60 -13.03 3.70
N SER A 39 1.79 -12.64 4.69
CA SER A 39 0.51 -13.32 4.96
C SER A 39 -0.57 -13.05 3.91
N LEU A 40 -0.39 -12.06 3.03
CA LEU A 40 -1.36 -11.79 1.97
C LEU A 40 -1.31 -12.90 0.91
N PRO A 41 -2.47 -13.29 0.35
CA PRO A 41 -2.51 -14.34 -0.67
C PRO A 41 -1.66 -13.95 -1.89
N PRO A 42 -0.84 -14.85 -2.46
CA PRO A 42 -0.03 -14.56 -3.65
C PRO A 42 -0.89 -14.31 -4.90
N SER A 43 -2.12 -14.83 -4.94
CA SER A 43 -3.12 -14.55 -5.98
C SER A 43 -3.62 -13.10 -5.95
N LEU A 44 -3.44 -12.40 -4.82
CA LEU A 44 -3.81 -11.01 -4.69
C LEU A 44 -2.74 -10.15 -5.36
N GLN A 45 -3.05 -9.47 -6.46
CA GLN A 45 -2.09 -8.58 -7.14
C GLN A 45 -1.63 -7.45 -6.21
N ILE A 46 -0.40 -7.52 -5.69
CA ILE A 46 0.20 -6.49 -4.84
C ILE A 46 0.95 -5.48 -5.72
N LYS A 47 0.59 -4.20 -5.64
CA LYS A 47 1.32 -3.09 -6.27
C LYS A 47 1.96 -2.21 -5.20
N GLU A 48 3.28 -2.08 -5.22
CA GLU A 48 3.97 -1.09 -4.41
C GLU A 48 3.81 0.30 -5.03
N VAL A 49 3.39 1.27 -4.22
CA VAL A 49 3.12 2.64 -4.67
C VAL A 49 4.22 3.54 -4.11
N PRO A 50 5.17 4.01 -4.95
CA PRO A 50 6.16 4.98 -4.51
C PRO A 50 5.50 6.32 -4.15
N LYS A 51 6.22 7.17 -3.42
CA LYS A 51 5.77 8.51 -3.07
C LYS A 51 5.60 9.31 -4.38
N LYS A 52 4.37 9.40 -4.89
CA LYS A 52 4.05 10.18 -6.10
C LYS A 52 4.46 11.64 -5.86
N ASN A 53 5.55 12.07 -6.49
CA ASN A 53 5.74 13.50 -6.78
C ASN A 53 4.57 13.90 -7.67
N LYS A 54 3.91 15.03 -7.38
CA LYS A 54 2.79 15.55 -8.18
C LYS A 54 3.29 15.95 -9.57
N ALA A 55 3.46 14.99 -10.46
CA ALA A 55 3.54 15.16 -11.90
C ALA A 55 2.77 13.99 -12.52
N ASN A 56 2.11 14.24 -13.64
CA ASN A 56 1.26 13.32 -14.39
C ASN A 56 -0.14 13.13 -13.79
N LYS A 57 -0.93 14.18 -14.02
CA LYS A 57 -2.33 14.11 -14.44
C LYS A 57 -2.36 14.43 -15.95
N ALA A 58 -2.03 13.46 -16.78
CA ALA A 58 -2.30 13.46 -18.22
C ALA A 58 -2.13 12.02 -18.73
N SER A 59 -3.00 11.63 -19.68
CA SER A 59 -3.28 10.29 -20.22
C SER A 59 -4.23 9.45 -19.34
N SER A 60 -5.46 9.13 -19.75
CA SER A 60 -6.13 9.12 -21.06
C SER A 60 -7.52 9.74 -20.97
#